data_AF-A0A849Z3W9-F1
#
_entry.id   AF-A0A849Z3W9-F1
#
_cell.length_a   1.000
_cell.length_b   1.000
_cell.length_c   1.000
_cell.angle_alpha   90.00
_cell.angle_beta   90.00
_cell.angle_gamma   90.00
#
_symmetry.space_group_name_H-M   'P 1'
#
loop_
_entity.id
_entity.type
_entity.pdbx_description
1 polymer ?
#
loop_
_entity_poly.entity_id
_entity_poly.type
_entity_poly.pdbx_seq_one_letter_code
_entity_poly.pdbx_strand_id
1 'polypeptide(L)'
;MRLTLRVGLVAWLAASASLAAGCGADLPDGPSTGRSVATSPAPSGAPSSNVAPERWACSVDADCTNSCALGAVSSAWYAAAKVDECEDGCANVLAEPPRCIDGGCVAFSQPPEGGAAKKNDWCTRKVK
;
A
#
# COMPACT_ATOMS: atom_id res chain seq x y z
N MET A 1 -45.96 20.40 29.92
CA MET A 1 -46.61 19.13 29.51
C MET A 1 -45.92 18.68 28.23
N ARG A 2 -45.20 17.56 28.04
CA ARG A 2 -44.89 16.30 28.76
C ARG A 2 -43.42 15.97 28.38
N LEU A 3 -42.46 15.95 29.30
CA LEU A 3 -41.81 14.77 29.92
C LEU A 3 -41.81 13.48 29.08
N THR A 4 -40.65 12.99 28.63
CA THR A 4 -40.13 11.63 28.96
C THR A 4 -38.70 11.37 28.46
N LEU A 5 -37.83 11.06 29.42
CA LEU A 5 -36.53 10.37 29.36
C LEU A 5 -36.54 9.12 28.47
N ARG A 6 -35.42 8.83 27.79
CA ARG A 6 -34.85 7.46 27.71
C ARG A 6 -33.32 7.50 27.76
N VAL A 7 -32.82 7.30 28.97
CA VAL A 7 -31.46 6.85 29.29
C VAL A 7 -31.31 5.42 28.74
N GLY A 8 -30.31 5.19 27.88
CA GLY A 8 -30.05 3.90 27.24
C GLY A 8 -28.69 3.32 27.65
N LEU A 9 -28.74 2.47 28.68
CA LEU A 9 -27.83 1.40 29.11
C LEU A 9 -26.39 1.34 28.56
N VAL A 10 -25.43 1.53 29.47
CA VAL A 10 -24.05 1.04 29.38
C VAL A 10 -24.03 -0.42 29.80
N ALA A 11 -23.57 -1.33 28.94
CA ALA A 11 -23.15 -2.67 29.35
C ALA A 11 -22.35 -3.34 28.23
N TRP A 12 -21.04 -3.50 28.39
CA TRP A 12 -20.32 -4.70 27.90
C TRP A 12 -19.14 -4.97 28.84
N LEU A 13 -19.37 -5.93 29.74
CA LEU A 13 -18.35 -6.71 30.43
C LEU A 13 -17.86 -7.78 29.46
N ALA A 14 -16.54 -7.91 29.29
CA ALA A 14 -15.92 -9.18 28.95
C ALA A 14 -14.47 -9.17 29.44
N ALA A 15 -14.28 -9.53 30.72
CA ALA A 15 -13.01 -10.00 31.22
C ALA A 15 -12.78 -11.41 30.66
N SER A 16 -11.68 -11.63 29.94
CA SER A 16 -11.22 -12.97 29.56
C SER A 16 -9.75 -13.10 29.96
N ALA A 17 -9.54 -13.63 31.16
CA ALA A 17 -8.26 -14.14 31.61
C ALA A 17 -8.32 -15.67 31.60
N SER A 18 -7.39 -16.32 30.90
CA SER A 18 -6.99 -17.70 31.20
C SER A 18 -5.57 -17.93 30.70
N LEU A 19 -4.70 -18.16 31.68
CA LEU A 19 -3.31 -18.58 31.54
C LEU A 19 -3.27 -20.05 31.08
N ALA A 20 -2.32 -20.38 30.21
CA ALA A 20 -1.80 -21.74 30.10
C ALA A 20 -0.27 -21.66 30.18
N ALA A 21 0.25 -22.01 31.35
CA ALA A 21 1.63 -22.40 31.53
C ALA A 21 1.83 -23.76 30.84
N GLY A 22 2.76 -23.82 29.91
CA GLY A 22 3.25 -25.06 29.32
C GLY A 22 4.77 -25.06 29.37
N CYS A 23 5.34 -25.70 30.39
CA CYS A 23 6.73 -26.13 30.40
C CYS A 23 6.85 -27.40 29.55
N GLY A 24 7.78 -27.46 28.60
CA GLY A 24 7.93 -28.63 27.74
C GLY A 24 9.24 -28.67 26.98
N ALA A 25 10.30 -29.08 27.71
CA ALA A 25 11.40 -29.97 27.31
C ALA A 25 12.35 -29.61 26.14
N ASP A 26 13.62 -29.87 26.45
CA ASP A 26 14.88 -29.67 25.74
C ASP A 26 15.24 -30.89 24.84
N LEU A 27 15.64 -30.60 23.58
CA LEU A 27 16.63 -31.22 22.64
C LEU A 27 16.72 -32.76 22.42
N PRO A 28 16.97 -33.24 21.17
CA PRO A 28 18.34 -33.26 20.63
C PRO A 28 18.52 -32.93 19.12
N ASP A 29 19.77 -32.54 18.82
CA ASP A 29 20.42 -32.31 17.54
C ASP A 29 20.42 -33.56 16.62
N GLY A 30 20.19 -33.37 15.32
CA GLY A 30 20.32 -34.39 14.29
C GLY A 30 20.53 -33.77 12.90
N PRO A 31 21.56 -34.17 12.13
CA PRO A 31 21.96 -33.44 10.93
C PRO A 31 21.32 -33.95 9.64
N SER A 32 21.28 -33.03 8.68
CA SER A 32 21.31 -33.21 7.22
C SER A 32 19.99 -33.23 6.43
N THR A 33 19.97 -32.24 5.52
CA THR A 33 19.51 -32.32 4.12
C THR A 33 18.01 -32.41 3.85
N GLY A 34 17.41 -31.24 3.65
CA GLY A 34 16.06 -31.11 3.10
C GLY A 34 15.77 -29.69 2.64
N ARG A 35 16.37 -29.30 1.52
CA ARG A 35 16.09 -28.09 0.73
C ARG A 35 14.58 -27.86 0.57
N SER A 36 14.08 -26.73 1.07
CA SER A 36 12.95 -26.01 0.46
C SER A 36 12.98 -24.59 0.99
N VAL A 37 13.85 -23.79 0.37
CA VAL A 37 13.70 -22.35 0.35
C VAL A 37 12.31 -22.12 -0.23
N ALA A 38 11.36 -21.68 0.58
CA ALA A 38 10.16 -21.03 0.07
C ALA A 38 10.62 -19.67 -0.47
N THR A 39 11.28 -19.74 -1.63
CA THR A 39 11.44 -18.62 -2.53
C THR A 39 10.02 -18.27 -2.92
N SER A 40 9.46 -17.25 -2.26
CA SER A 40 8.39 -16.47 -2.86
C SER A 40 8.80 -16.21 -4.30
N PRO A 41 7.97 -16.54 -5.31
CA PRO A 41 8.28 -16.13 -6.66
C PRO A 41 8.31 -14.60 -6.64
N ALA A 42 9.51 -14.05 -6.71
CA ALA A 42 9.72 -12.70 -7.19
C ALA A 42 8.97 -12.61 -8.51
N PRO A 43 8.12 -11.59 -8.73
CA PRO A 43 7.46 -11.43 -10.01
C PRO A 43 8.55 -11.34 -11.08
N SER A 44 8.61 -12.38 -11.90
CA SER A 44 9.47 -12.43 -13.08
C SER A 44 8.92 -11.41 -14.06
N GLY A 45 9.63 -10.29 -14.19
CA GLY A 45 9.27 -9.26 -15.15
C GLY A 45 9.92 -7.90 -14.88
N ALA A 46 11.23 -7.83 -14.70
CA ALA A 46 11.93 -6.58 -14.93
C ALA A 46 13.23 -6.88 -15.69
N PRO A 47 13.43 -6.32 -16.90
CA PRO A 47 14.75 -6.33 -17.49
C PRO A 47 15.69 -5.60 -16.55
N SER A 48 16.67 -6.35 -16.03
CA SER A 48 17.82 -5.81 -15.34
C SER A 48 18.58 -4.92 -16.32
N SER A 49 18.32 -3.62 -16.26
CA SER A 49 19.13 -2.60 -16.88
C SER A 49 19.23 -1.49 -15.86
N ASN A 50 20.44 -1.04 -15.56
CA ASN A 50 20.74 0.09 -14.66
C ASN A 50 20.21 1.45 -15.22
N VAL A 51 19.20 1.41 -16.08
CA VAL A 51 18.49 2.54 -16.65
C VAL A 51 17.18 2.63 -15.88
N ALA A 52 16.94 3.75 -15.22
CA ALA A 52 15.67 3.96 -14.55
C ALA A 52 14.52 3.71 -15.56
N PRO A 53 13.47 2.96 -15.20
CA PRO A 53 12.37 2.67 -16.10
C PRO A 53 11.77 3.97 -16.65
N GLU A 54 11.08 3.86 -17.79
CA GLU A 54 10.30 4.97 -18.35
C GLU A 54 9.45 5.64 -17.27
N ARG A 55 9.27 6.96 -17.35
CA ARG A 55 8.70 7.81 -16.27
C ARG A 55 7.43 7.26 -15.62
N TRP A 56 6.59 6.57 -16.39
CA TRP A 56 5.31 6.04 -15.94
C TRP A 56 5.21 4.52 -16.02
N ALA A 57 6.27 3.81 -16.40
CA ALA A 57 6.22 2.37 -16.58
C ALA A 57 6.18 1.63 -15.24
N CYS A 58 5.43 0.53 -15.20
CA CYS A 58 5.32 -0.36 -14.05
C CYS A 58 5.05 -1.79 -14.50
N SER A 59 5.37 -2.74 -13.62
CA SER A 59 4.96 -4.15 -13.76
C SER A 59 4.02 -4.56 -12.64
N VAL A 60 4.11 -3.93 -11.47
CA VAL A 60 3.23 -4.12 -10.32
C VAL A 60 2.87 -2.80 -9.65
N ASP A 61 1.80 -2.78 -8.85
CA ASP A 61 1.35 -1.55 -8.14
C ASP A 61 2.45 -0.93 -7.28
N ALA A 62 3.31 -1.75 -6.66
CA ALA A 62 4.42 -1.29 -5.84
C ALA A 62 5.51 -0.54 -6.61
N ASP A 63 5.54 -0.64 -7.95
CA ASP A 63 6.44 0.13 -8.79
C ASP A 63 5.97 1.58 -8.95
N CYS A 64 4.76 1.91 -8.48
CA CYS A 64 4.18 3.23 -8.66
C CYS A 64 4.26 4.06 -7.37
N THR A 65 4.53 5.35 -7.53
CA THR A 65 4.46 6.35 -6.46
C THR A 65 3.72 7.59 -6.93
N ASN A 66 3.09 8.31 -6.01
CA ASN A 66 2.45 9.59 -6.30
C ASN A 66 3.49 10.71 -6.11
N SER A 67 3.77 11.45 -7.17
CA SER A 67 4.48 12.73 -7.13
C SER A 67 3.48 13.87 -7.15
N CYS A 68 3.72 14.93 -6.37
CA CYS A 68 2.93 16.15 -6.39
C CYS A 68 2.88 16.74 -7.80
N ALA A 69 4.05 16.87 -8.43
CA ALA A 69 4.19 17.60 -9.69
C ALA A 69 3.75 16.76 -10.91
N LEU A 70 3.93 15.44 -10.83
CA LEU A 70 3.83 14.54 -11.99
C LEU A 70 2.70 13.51 -11.89
N GLY A 71 2.04 13.41 -10.73
CA GLY A 71 1.02 12.40 -10.49
C GLY A 71 1.60 11.01 -10.27
N ALA A 72 0.88 9.97 -10.67
CA ALA A 72 1.37 8.59 -10.57
C ALA A 72 2.53 8.35 -11.54
N VAL A 73 3.71 8.01 -11.01
CA VAL A 73 4.97 7.79 -11.73
C VAL A 73 5.66 6.53 -11.23
N SER A 74 6.62 6.02 -12.01
CA SER A 74 7.46 4.91 -11.56
C SER A 74 8.34 5.34 -10.37
N SER A 75 8.36 4.56 -9.31
CA SER A 75 9.14 4.79 -8.09
C SER A 75 10.64 4.81 -8.37
N ALA A 76 11.12 3.90 -9.22
CA ALA A 76 12.52 3.83 -9.62
C ALA A 76 12.94 5.02 -10.50
N TRP A 77 12.06 5.47 -11.41
CA TRP A 77 12.30 6.71 -12.16
C TRP A 77 12.31 7.92 -11.23
N TYR A 78 11.33 8.01 -10.34
CA TYR A 78 11.16 9.12 -9.43
C TYR A 78 12.38 9.31 -8.50
N ALA A 79 12.91 8.20 -7.97
CA ALA A 79 14.12 8.22 -7.14
C ALA A 79 15.36 8.73 -7.89
N ALA A 80 15.44 8.48 -9.22
CA ALA A 80 16.55 8.94 -10.05
C ALA A 80 16.39 10.38 -10.55
N ALA A 81 15.15 10.83 -10.78
CA ALA A 81 14.84 12.07 -11.49
C ALA A 81 15.03 13.36 -10.67
N LYS A 82 15.16 13.27 -9.33
CA LYS A 82 15.27 14.41 -8.39
C LYS A 82 14.22 15.49 -8.70
N VAL A 83 12.95 15.10 -8.61
CA VAL A 83 11.81 15.99 -8.93
C VAL A 83 11.66 17.05 -7.85
N ASP A 84 11.59 18.33 -8.24
CA ASP A 84 11.14 19.40 -7.35
C ASP A 84 9.65 19.21 -7.05
N GLU A 85 9.33 18.89 -5.78
CA GLU A 85 7.96 18.70 -5.32
C GLU A 85 7.28 20.06 -5.06
N CYS A 86 5.96 20.11 -5.30
CA CYS A 86 5.14 21.33 -5.28
C CYS A 86 4.30 21.51 -4.00
N GLU A 87 3.75 22.71 -3.78
CA GLU A 87 2.76 23.01 -2.72
C GLU A 87 1.35 22.46 -3.04
N ASP A 88 0.96 22.42 -4.32
CA ASP A 88 -0.34 21.90 -4.78
C ASP A 88 -0.15 20.75 -5.76
N GLY A 89 -0.42 19.53 -5.33
CA GLY A 89 -0.42 18.41 -6.26
C GLY A 89 -1.08 17.14 -5.77
N CYS A 90 -0.93 16.12 -6.61
CA CYS A 90 -1.61 14.83 -6.52
C CYS A 90 -1.28 14.01 -5.27
N ALA A 91 -0.45 14.55 -4.37
CA ALA A 91 -0.09 13.99 -3.08
C ALA A 91 -0.94 14.55 -1.92
N ASN A 92 -2.10 15.16 -2.19
CA ASN A 92 -3.04 15.56 -1.14
C ASN A 92 -3.70 14.33 -0.50
N VAL A 93 -4.13 14.44 0.77
CA VAL A 93 -4.63 13.38 1.69
C VAL A 93 -5.74 12.45 1.13
N LEU A 94 -6.33 12.79 -0.02
CA LEU A 94 -7.35 12.00 -0.73
C LEU A 94 -6.79 11.13 -1.86
N ALA A 95 -5.48 11.16 -2.08
CA ALA A 95 -4.81 10.36 -3.09
C ALA A 95 -4.66 8.92 -2.59
N GLU A 96 -5.37 8.02 -3.24
CA GLU A 96 -5.22 6.59 -3.01
C GLU A 96 -3.87 6.12 -3.59
N PRO A 97 -3.35 4.96 -3.12
CA PRO A 97 -2.17 4.36 -3.71
C PRO A 97 -2.33 4.22 -5.24
N PRO A 98 -1.32 4.64 -6.03
CA PRO A 98 -1.37 4.47 -7.47
C PRO A 98 -1.32 2.98 -7.80
N ARG A 99 -1.83 2.62 -8.98
CA ARG A 99 -1.90 1.23 -9.44
C ARG A 99 -1.27 1.10 -10.81
N CYS A 100 -0.74 -0.09 -11.08
CA CYS A 100 -0.19 -0.44 -12.36
C CYS A 100 -1.28 -1.02 -13.26
N ILE A 101 -1.63 -0.28 -14.32
CA ILE A 101 -2.68 -0.66 -15.27
C ILE A 101 -2.11 -0.55 -16.68
N ASP A 102 -2.18 -1.65 -17.44
CA ASP A 102 -1.65 -1.74 -18.81
C ASP A 102 -0.17 -1.28 -18.91
N GLY A 103 0.65 -1.65 -17.92
CA GLY A 103 2.06 -1.31 -17.85
C GLY A 103 2.35 0.15 -17.50
N GLY A 104 1.35 0.91 -17.04
CA GLY A 104 1.54 2.29 -16.61
C GLY A 104 0.96 2.63 -15.25
N CYS A 105 1.65 3.51 -14.53
CA CYS A 105 1.19 4.05 -13.25
C CYS A 105 -0.01 4.97 -13.46
N VAL A 106 -1.09 4.67 -12.74
CA VAL A 106 -2.37 5.37 -12.79
C VAL A 106 -2.73 5.84 -11.38
N ALA A 107 -3.11 7.11 -11.24
CA ALA A 107 -3.50 7.68 -9.96
C ALA A 107 -4.96 7.38 -9.66
N PHE A 108 -5.26 7.25 -8.38
CA PHE A 108 -6.61 7.07 -7.87
C PHE A 108 -6.89 8.09 -6.76
N SER A 109 -8.16 8.40 -6.55
CA SER A 109 -8.60 9.26 -5.46
C SER A 109 -9.82 8.70 -4.77
N GLN A 110 -9.87 8.87 -3.47
CA GLN A 110 -11.02 8.51 -2.68
C GLN A 110 -12.08 9.62 -2.79
N PRO A 111 -13.35 9.29 -3.09
CA PRO A 111 -14.42 10.27 -3.10
C PRO A 111 -14.67 10.78 -1.66
N PRO A 112 -15.01 12.06 -1.48
CA PRO A 112 -15.17 12.68 -0.16
C PRO A 112 -16.34 12.09 0.64
N GLU A 113 -17.31 11.45 -0.03
CA GLU A 113 -18.48 10.81 0.56
C GLU A 113 -18.21 9.38 1.07
N GLY A 114 -16.97 8.89 0.93
CA GLY A 114 -16.63 7.49 1.18
C GLY A 114 -17.12 6.59 0.03
N GLY A 115 -16.27 5.69 -0.44
CA GLY A 115 -16.61 4.84 -1.58
C GLY A 115 -15.38 4.26 -2.26
N ALA A 116 -15.62 3.54 -3.37
CA ALA A 116 -14.54 2.97 -4.15
C ALA A 116 -13.65 4.06 -4.75
N ALA A 117 -12.34 3.85 -4.66
CA ALA A 117 -11.33 4.68 -5.30
C ALA A 117 -11.63 4.81 -6.81
N LYS A 118 -11.67 6.04 -7.31
CA LYS A 118 -11.86 6.31 -8.74
C LYS A 118 -10.55 6.71 -9.38
N LYS A 119 -10.36 6.30 -10.63
CA LYS A 119 -9.23 6.74 -11.45
C LYS A 119 -9.23 8.26 -11.49
N ASN A 120 -8.09 8.87 -11.21
CA ASN A 120 -7.89 10.31 -11.29
C ASN A 120 -7.03 10.62 -12.51
N ASP A 121 -7.68 10.87 -13.65
CA ASP A 121 -6.99 11.17 -14.90
C ASP A 121 -6.16 12.47 -14.81
N TRP A 122 -6.60 13.45 -14.01
CA TRP A 122 -5.81 14.67 -13.75
C TRP A 122 -4.47 14.39 -13.04
N CYS A 123 -4.44 13.35 -12.21
CA CYS A 123 -3.23 12.89 -11.53
C CYS A 123 -2.54 11.71 -12.22
N THR A 124 -3.00 11.32 -13.41
CA THR A 124 -2.39 10.24 -14.17
C THR A 124 -1.51 10.83 -15.26
N ARG A 125 -0.21 10.52 -15.20
CA ARG A 125 0.78 10.91 -16.22
C ARG A 125 0.83 12.40 -16.56
N LYS A 126 0.96 13.26 -15.55
CA LYS A 126 1.02 14.70 -15.75
C LYS A 126 2.33 15.08 -16.45
N VAL A 127 2.21 15.69 -17.63
CA VAL A 127 3.30 16.35 -18.34
C VAL A 127 3.19 17.85 -18.06
N LYS A 128 4.12 18.36 -17.26
CA LYS A 128 4.27 19.80 -17.03
C LYS A 128 4.85 20.49 -18.26
#